data_AF-A0A950E663-F1
#
_entry.id   AF-A0A950E663-F1
#
_cell.length_a   1.000
_cell.length_b   1.000
_cell.length_c   1.000
_cell.angle_alpha   90.00
_cell.angle_beta   90.00
_cell.angle_gamma   90.00
#
_symmetry.space_group_name_H-M   'P 1'
#
loop_
_entity.id
_entity.type
_entity.pdbx_description
1 polymer ?
#
loop_
_entity_poly.entity_id
_entity_poly.type
_entity_poly.pdbx_seq_one_letter_code
_entity_poly.pdbx_strand_id
1 'polypeptide(L)'
;VLVGGYFGTWLTPDVAREARLSAGHLREHGAALGAGVIVVLGADACPVAETARVAAWFAAESAGQCGPCVTGLDAIAATIYHLATGTAAQSAWRDLERWSRDMRQRGACQHPDGAVRFVTSALRAFEPELRDHARRGPCDRCSGPPVLPAPVRAALQS
;
A
#
# COMPACT_ATOMS: atom_id res chain seq x y z
N VAL A 1 10.65 4.90 -2.93
CA VAL A 1 10.29 6.23 -2.36
C VAL A 1 8.81 6.46 -2.55
N LEU A 2 8.06 6.79 -1.50
CA LEU A 2 6.64 7.13 -1.61
C LEU A 2 6.50 8.62 -1.97
N VAL A 3 5.80 8.92 -3.05
CA VAL A 3 5.52 10.30 -3.49
C VAL A 3 4.01 10.53 -3.47
N GLY A 4 3.58 11.61 -2.81
CA GLY A 4 2.16 12.00 -2.72
C GLY A 4 1.45 11.58 -1.44
N GLY A 5 2.18 11.05 -0.44
CA GLY A 5 1.61 10.51 0.78
C GLY A 5 0.91 9.16 0.56
N TYR A 6 0.04 8.75 1.47
CA TYR A 6 -0.62 7.43 1.37
C TYR A 6 -1.53 7.27 0.16
N PHE A 7 -2.09 8.35 -0.39
CA PHE A 7 -2.86 8.29 -1.63
C PHE A 7 -1.97 8.37 -2.88
N GLY A 8 -0.65 8.40 -2.67
CA GLY A 8 0.39 8.54 -3.67
C GLY A 8 0.87 7.21 -4.26
N THR A 9 2.14 7.16 -4.63
CA THR A 9 2.74 6.05 -5.38
C THR A 9 4.15 5.77 -4.90
N TRP A 10 4.44 4.49 -4.68
CA TRP A 10 5.81 4.02 -4.50
C TRP A 10 6.56 4.00 -5.84
N LEU A 11 7.62 4.79 -5.90
CA LEU A 11 8.62 4.73 -6.96
C LEU A 11 9.69 3.70 -6.61
N THR A 12 10.10 2.91 -7.59
CA THR A 12 11.28 2.03 -7.49
C THR A 12 12.56 2.87 -7.29
N PRO A 13 13.64 2.30 -6.73
CA PRO A 13 14.86 3.06 -6.47
C PRO A 13 15.49 3.70 -7.72
N ASP A 14 15.42 3.04 -8.88
CA ASP A 14 15.89 3.55 -10.17
C ASP A 14 15.06 4.77 -10.61
N VAL A 15 13.73 4.66 -10.68
CA VAL A 15 12.85 5.78 -11.01
C VAL A 15 13.01 6.94 -10.03
N ALA A 16 13.11 6.65 -8.72
CA ALA A 16 13.24 7.68 -7.69
C ALA A 16 14.53 8.51 -7.79
N ARG A 17 15.61 7.95 -8.34
CA ARG A 17 16.88 8.67 -8.53
C ARG A 17 16.83 9.69 -9.67
N GLU A 18 16.01 9.43 -10.68
CA GLU A 18 15.92 10.25 -11.89
C GLU A 18 14.69 11.17 -11.88
N ALA A 19 13.69 10.86 -11.05
CA ALA A 19 12.45 11.59 -10.97
C ALA A 19 12.67 13.08 -10.66
N ARG A 20 12.02 13.92 -11.47
CA ARG A 20 11.90 15.37 -11.23
C ARG A 20 10.57 15.63 -10.54
N LEU A 21 10.56 16.51 -9.55
CA LEU A 21 9.34 16.93 -8.85
C LEU A 21 8.50 17.91 -9.68
N SER A 22 8.21 17.56 -10.92
CA SER A 22 7.25 18.26 -11.78
C SER A 22 6.04 17.37 -12.03
N ALA A 23 4.86 17.99 -12.19
CA ALA A 23 3.63 17.24 -12.45
C ALA A 23 3.72 16.39 -13.73
N GLY A 24 4.40 16.91 -14.77
CA GLY A 24 4.61 16.18 -16.02
C GLY A 24 5.42 14.90 -15.82
N HIS A 25 6.60 15.00 -15.22
CA HIS A 25 7.51 13.87 -15.08
C HIS A 25 6.99 12.83 -14.08
N LEU A 26 6.38 13.25 -12.96
CA LEU A 26 5.79 12.31 -12.00
C LEU A 26 4.65 11.49 -12.64
N ARG A 27 3.85 12.11 -13.51
CA ARG A 27 2.72 11.45 -14.18
C ARG A 27 3.18 10.35 -15.13
N GLU A 28 4.37 10.46 -15.74
CA GLU A 28 4.96 9.42 -16.58
C GLU A 28 5.22 8.12 -15.80
N HIS A 29 5.44 8.24 -14.49
CA HIS A 29 5.61 7.10 -13.57
C HIS A 29 4.34 6.76 -12.77
N GLY A 30 3.19 7.31 -13.15
CA GLY A 30 1.91 7.09 -12.46
C GLY A 30 1.84 7.75 -11.07
N ALA A 31 2.81 8.58 -10.71
CA ALA A 31 2.87 9.31 -9.45
C ALA A 31 2.32 10.73 -9.60
N ALA A 32 2.01 11.35 -8.48
CA ALA A 32 1.67 12.76 -8.37
C ALA A 32 2.17 13.29 -7.03
N LEU A 33 2.54 14.58 -6.98
CA LEU A 33 3.04 15.18 -5.74
C LEU A 33 1.96 15.23 -4.64
N GLY A 34 0.68 15.23 -5.02
CA GLY A 34 -0.45 15.06 -4.10
C GLY A 34 -0.38 16.01 -2.90
N ALA A 35 -0.33 15.44 -1.70
CA ALA A 35 -0.22 16.18 -0.43
C ALA A 35 1.15 16.85 -0.19
N GLY A 36 2.07 16.87 -1.15
CA GLY A 36 3.43 17.40 -0.97
C GLY A 36 4.34 16.51 -0.11
N VAL A 37 3.91 15.26 0.17
CA VAL A 37 4.62 14.34 1.05
C VAL A 37 5.52 13.41 0.24
N ILE A 38 6.80 13.37 0.62
CA ILE A 38 7.80 12.43 0.09
C ILE A 38 8.34 11.63 1.27
N VAL A 39 8.30 10.30 1.16
CA VAL A 39 8.88 9.40 2.17
C VAL A 39 9.92 8.48 1.55
N VAL A 40 11.11 8.50 2.12
CA VAL A 40 12.16 7.53 1.81
C VAL A 40 12.04 6.40 2.82
N LEU A 41 11.77 5.20 2.34
CA LEU A 41 11.79 4.00 3.17
C LEU A 41 13.23 3.47 3.23
N GLY A 42 13.83 3.51 4.41
CA GLY A 42 15.20 3.03 4.63
C GLY A 42 15.33 1.51 4.47
N ALA A 43 16.56 1.04 4.24
CA ALA A 43 16.84 -0.39 4.05
C ALA A 43 16.50 -1.25 5.28
N ASP A 44 16.53 -0.67 6.48
CA ASP A 44 16.24 -1.37 7.73
C ASP A 44 14.74 -1.59 7.98
N ALA A 45 13.86 -0.99 7.17
CA ALA A 45 12.42 -1.14 7.29
C ALA A 45 11.89 -2.27 6.40
N CYS A 46 10.90 -3.03 6.87
CA CYS A 46 10.22 -4.04 6.06
C CYS A 46 9.11 -3.39 5.19
N PRO A 47 9.26 -3.28 3.86
CA PRO A 47 8.23 -2.66 3.02
C PRO A 47 6.89 -3.41 3.05
N VAL A 48 6.90 -4.73 3.28
CA VAL A 48 5.68 -5.55 3.35
C VAL A 48 4.88 -5.24 4.60
N ALA A 49 5.54 -5.16 5.76
CA ALA A 49 4.89 -4.82 7.03
C ALA A 49 4.35 -3.38 7.00
N GLU A 50 5.12 -2.44 6.44
CA GLU A 50 4.71 -1.05 6.25
C GLU A 50 3.47 -0.94 5.35
N THR A 51 3.46 -1.69 4.24
CA THR A 51 2.30 -1.75 3.34
C THR A 51 1.09 -2.34 4.05
N ALA A 52 1.25 -3.39 4.86
CA ALA A 52 0.17 -3.99 5.63
C ALA A 52 -0.44 -3.01 6.64
N ARG A 53 0.38 -2.25 7.37
CA ARG A 53 -0.11 -1.25 8.33
C ARG A 53 -0.91 -0.14 7.65
N VAL A 54 -0.42 0.38 6.53
CA VAL A 54 -1.14 1.45 5.79
C VAL A 54 -2.40 0.90 5.12
N ALA A 55 -2.40 -0.33 4.59
CA ALA A 55 -3.60 -0.96 4.06
C ALA A 55 -4.66 -1.17 5.15
N ALA A 56 -4.27 -1.60 6.35
CA ALA A 56 -5.17 -1.69 7.50
C ALA A 56 -5.72 -0.32 7.91
N TRP A 57 -4.91 0.74 7.86
CA TRP A 57 -5.38 2.11 8.09
C TRP A 57 -6.41 2.55 7.04
N PHE A 58 -6.19 2.25 5.75
CA PHE A 58 -7.17 2.53 4.69
C PHE A 58 -8.52 1.84 4.95
N ALA A 59 -8.51 0.58 5.38
CA ALA A 59 -9.72 -0.14 5.76
C ALA A 59 -10.40 0.52 6.98
N ALA A 60 -9.63 0.84 8.02
CA ALA A 60 -10.16 1.43 9.26
C ALA A 60 -10.74 2.85 9.09
N GLU A 61 -10.20 3.64 8.17
CA GLU A 61 -10.68 5.00 7.85
C GLU A 61 -11.70 5.03 6.71
N SER A 62 -12.17 3.85 6.28
CA SER A 62 -13.27 3.74 5.32
C SER A 62 -14.57 4.30 5.91
N ALA A 63 -15.23 5.20 5.18
CA ALA A 63 -16.56 5.71 5.56
C ALA A 63 -17.69 4.68 5.32
N GLY A 64 -17.40 3.52 4.70
CA GLY A 64 -18.38 2.45 4.47
C GLY A 64 -19.52 2.77 3.50
N GLN A 65 -19.43 3.86 2.73
CA GLN A 65 -20.55 4.36 1.91
C GLN A 65 -20.69 3.68 0.53
N CYS A 66 -19.70 2.91 0.08
CA CYS A 66 -19.73 2.26 -1.23
C CYS A 66 -19.21 0.82 -1.15
N GLY A 67 -19.63 -0.03 -2.10
CA GLY A 67 -19.19 -1.44 -2.17
C GLY A 67 -17.67 -1.62 -2.08
N PRO A 68 -16.85 -0.88 -2.87
CA PRO A 68 -15.39 -0.93 -2.78
C PRO A 68 -14.85 -0.62 -1.38
N CYS A 69 -15.49 0.30 -0.65
CA CYS A 69 -15.11 0.66 0.72
C CYS A 69 -15.44 -0.44 1.74
N VAL A 70 -16.58 -1.12 1.59
CA VAL A 70 -17.07 -2.10 2.57
C VAL A 70 -16.42 -3.46 2.39
N THR A 71 -16.29 -3.95 1.16
CA THR A 71 -15.76 -5.30 0.92
C THR A 71 -14.36 -5.28 0.31
N GLY A 72 -14.06 -4.27 -0.52
CA GLY A 72 -12.79 -4.21 -1.25
C GLY A 72 -11.59 -3.88 -0.37
N LEU A 73 -11.70 -2.85 0.47
CA LEU A 73 -10.59 -2.41 1.32
C LEU A 73 -10.23 -3.44 2.38
N ASP A 74 -11.23 -4.06 3.02
CA ASP A 74 -11.01 -5.13 4.00
C ASP A 74 -10.32 -6.34 3.35
N ALA A 75 -10.77 -6.74 2.15
CA ALA A 75 -10.16 -7.85 1.43
C ALA A 75 -8.70 -7.57 1.02
N ILE A 76 -8.41 -6.35 0.56
CA ILE A 76 -7.05 -5.91 0.27
C ILE A 76 -6.20 -5.92 1.54
N ALA A 77 -6.66 -5.31 2.63
CA ALA A 77 -5.93 -5.22 3.89
C ALA A 77 -5.62 -6.61 4.46
N ALA A 78 -6.62 -7.50 4.49
CA ALA A 78 -6.44 -8.88 4.93
C ALA A 78 -5.42 -9.64 4.08
N THR A 79 -5.48 -9.48 2.75
CA THR A 79 -4.56 -10.18 1.85
C THR A 79 -3.12 -9.70 1.99
N ILE A 80 -2.90 -8.39 2.14
CA ILE A 80 -1.57 -7.84 2.41
C ILE A 80 -1.08 -8.28 3.80
N TYR A 81 -1.95 -8.34 4.81
CA TYR A 81 -1.61 -8.90 6.12
C TYR A 81 -1.17 -10.36 6.04
N HIS A 82 -1.88 -11.19 5.26
CA HIS A 82 -1.50 -12.57 5.04
C HIS A 82 -0.17 -12.70 4.28
N LEU A 83 0.12 -11.80 3.34
CA LEU A 83 1.46 -11.73 2.73
C LEU A 83 2.51 -11.35 3.77
N ALA A 84 2.25 -10.33 4.58
CA ALA A 84 3.17 -9.89 5.65
C ALA A 84 3.47 -11.00 6.66
N THR A 85 2.50 -11.87 6.95
CA THR A 85 2.63 -12.97 7.92
C THR A 85 3.01 -14.32 7.32
N GLY A 86 3.20 -14.42 6.00
CA GLY A 86 3.53 -15.68 5.33
C GLY A 86 2.37 -16.67 5.22
N THR A 87 1.14 -16.22 5.43
CA THR A 87 -0.08 -17.05 5.43
C THR A 87 -0.98 -16.81 4.21
N ALA A 88 -0.47 -16.10 3.20
CA ALA A 88 -1.21 -15.77 1.99
C ALA A 88 -1.60 -17.00 1.17
N ALA A 89 -2.83 -16.99 0.66
CA ALA A 89 -3.26 -17.95 -0.34
C ALA A 89 -2.44 -17.80 -1.63
N GLN A 90 -2.28 -18.89 -2.38
CA GLN A 90 -1.60 -18.87 -3.68
C GLN A 90 -2.26 -17.90 -4.68
N SER A 91 -3.55 -17.58 -4.48
CA SER A 91 -4.30 -16.62 -5.30
C SER A 91 -4.05 -15.16 -4.95
N ALA A 92 -3.35 -14.84 -3.86
CA ALA A 92 -3.24 -13.48 -3.31
C ALA A 92 -2.86 -12.42 -4.36
N TRP A 93 -1.86 -12.70 -5.20
CA TRP A 93 -1.45 -11.79 -6.28
C TRP A 93 -2.57 -11.52 -7.28
N ARG A 94 -3.22 -12.59 -7.77
CA ARG A 94 -4.34 -12.49 -8.71
C ARG A 94 -5.52 -11.75 -8.09
N ASP A 95 -5.78 -11.99 -6.81
CA ASP A 95 -6.88 -11.35 -6.08
C ASP A 95 -6.63 -9.84 -5.91
N LEU A 96 -5.42 -9.46 -5.50
CA LEU A 96 -5.00 -8.05 -5.41
C LEU A 96 -5.07 -7.34 -6.76
N GLU A 97 -4.58 -7.96 -7.84
CA GLU A 97 -4.67 -7.40 -9.20
C GLU A 97 -6.13 -7.24 -9.65
N ARG A 98 -6.97 -8.24 -9.38
CA ARG A 98 -8.40 -8.19 -9.69
C ARG A 98 -9.07 -7.03 -8.97
N TRP A 99 -8.96 -6.96 -7.63
CA TRP A 99 -9.59 -5.89 -6.86
C TRP A 99 -9.07 -4.51 -7.23
N SER A 100 -7.77 -4.39 -7.52
CA SER A 100 -7.17 -3.13 -7.98
C SER A 100 -7.76 -2.61 -9.29
N ARG A 101 -8.18 -3.50 -10.19
CA ARG A 101 -8.90 -3.15 -11.41
C ARG A 101 -10.38 -2.88 -11.14
N ASP A 102 -11.02 -3.74 -10.37
CA ASP A 102 -12.47 -3.72 -10.18
C ASP A 102 -12.94 -2.53 -9.34
N MET A 103 -12.13 -2.07 -8.39
CA MET A 103 -12.45 -0.96 -7.48
C MET A 103 -12.18 0.42 -8.08
N ARG A 104 -11.35 0.51 -9.13
CA ARG A 104 -10.92 1.78 -9.71
C ARG A 104 -12.13 2.61 -10.17
N GLN A 105 -12.21 3.85 -9.68
CA GLN A 105 -13.26 4.82 -9.97
C GLN A 105 -14.69 4.30 -9.73
N ARG A 106 -14.86 3.34 -8.81
CA ARG A 106 -16.17 2.85 -8.37
C ARG A 106 -16.56 3.28 -6.96
N GLY A 107 -15.72 4.07 -6.31
CA GLY A 107 -15.98 4.61 -4.98
C GLY A 107 -16.91 5.83 -5.02
N ALA A 108 -17.60 6.09 -3.91
CA ALA A 108 -18.32 7.36 -3.69
C ALA A 108 -17.35 8.54 -3.50
N CYS A 109 -16.08 8.27 -3.19
CA CYS A 109 -14.98 9.21 -3.11
C CYS A 109 -13.70 8.57 -3.64
N GLN A 110 -12.58 9.30 -3.62
CA GLN A 110 -11.26 8.83 -4.09
C GLN A 110 -10.50 7.97 -3.06
N HIS A 111 -11.09 7.64 -1.91
CA HIS A 111 -10.45 6.81 -0.87
C HIS A 111 -10.09 5.39 -1.36
N PRO A 112 -11.01 4.64 -2.01
CA PRO A 112 -10.66 3.34 -2.59
C PRO A 112 -9.57 3.45 -3.67
N ASP A 113 -9.62 4.50 -4.49
CA ASP A 113 -8.61 4.74 -5.53
C ASP A 113 -7.23 5.03 -4.93
N GLY A 114 -7.18 5.79 -3.82
CA GLY A 114 -5.96 6.04 -3.06
C GLY A 114 -5.35 4.76 -2.51
N ALA A 115 -6.16 3.93 -1.85
CA ALA A 115 -5.73 2.64 -1.31
C ALA A 115 -5.20 1.70 -2.40
N VAL A 116 -5.94 1.58 -3.51
CA VAL A 116 -5.53 0.77 -4.66
C VAL A 116 -4.21 1.29 -5.25
N ARG A 117 -4.04 2.60 -5.42
CA ARG A 117 -2.80 3.18 -5.94
C ARG A 117 -1.61 2.89 -5.04
N PHE A 118 -1.78 3.06 -3.73
CA PHE A 118 -0.76 2.75 -2.74
C PHE A 118 -0.33 1.29 -2.81
N VAL A 119 -1.30 0.37 -2.73
CA VAL A 119 -1.02 -1.07 -2.71
C VAL A 119 -0.43 -1.53 -4.04
N THR A 120 -1.01 -1.17 -5.18
CA THR A 120 -0.49 -1.58 -6.50
C THR A 120 0.91 -1.07 -6.76
N SER A 121 1.25 0.15 -6.33
CA SER A 121 2.60 0.66 -6.47
C SER A 121 3.57 -0.04 -5.51
N ALA A 122 3.14 -0.41 -4.30
CA ALA A 122 3.94 -1.24 -3.40
C ALA A 122 4.21 -2.63 -3.99
N LEU A 123 3.19 -3.26 -4.61
CA LEU A 123 3.33 -4.56 -5.29
C LEU A 123 4.40 -4.54 -6.38
N ARG A 124 4.55 -3.41 -7.09
CA ARG A 124 5.57 -3.22 -8.13
C ARG A 124 6.92 -2.86 -7.54
N ALA A 125 6.95 -1.93 -6.59
CA ALA A 125 8.19 -1.41 -6.03
C ALA A 125 8.92 -2.41 -5.12
N PHE A 126 8.18 -3.32 -4.51
CA PHE A 126 8.67 -4.28 -3.52
C PHE A 126 8.30 -5.73 -3.87
N GLU A 127 8.14 -6.03 -5.17
CA GLU A 127 7.81 -7.37 -5.65
C GLU A 127 8.75 -8.46 -5.07
N PRO A 128 10.09 -8.26 -5.03
CA PRO A 128 10.99 -9.26 -4.46
C PRO A 128 10.68 -9.56 -2.99
N GLU A 129 10.47 -8.53 -2.17
CA GLU A 129 10.19 -8.68 -0.73
C GLU A 129 8.84 -9.34 -0.48
N LEU A 130 7.81 -8.97 -1.26
CA LEU A 130 6.48 -9.58 -1.17
C LEU A 130 6.50 -11.06 -1.57
N ARG A 131 7.26 -11.41 -2.62
CA ARG A 131 7.43 -12.82 -3.05
C ARG A 131 8.23 -13.62 -2.03
N ASP A 132 9.24 -13.03 -1.41
CA ASP A 132 10.02 -13.70 -0.36
C ASP A 132 9.16 -13.97 0.88
N HIS A 133 8.38 -12.98 1.31
CA HIS A 133 7.39 -13.12 2.37
C HIS A 133 6.37 -14.24 2.09
N ALA A 134 5.85 -14.31 0.87
CA ALA A 134 4.90 -15.36 0.48
C ALA A 134 5.51 -16.77 0.51
N ARG A 135 6.84 -16.90 0.38
CA ARG A 135 7.55 -18.19 0.35
C ARG A 135 8.14 -18.61 1.68
N ARG A 136 8.67 -17.64 2.43
CA ARG A 136 9.49 -17.86 3.63
C ARG A 136 8.85 -17.33 4.91
N GLY A 137 7.80 -16.52 4.79
CA GLY A 137 7.19 -15.82 5.91
C GLY A 137 7.88 -14.49 6.25
N PRO A 138 7.57 -13.91 7.43
CA PRO A 138 8.10 -12.62 7.86
C PRO A 138 9.62 -12.57 7.85
N CYS A 139 10.20 -11.43 7.44
CA CYS A 139 11.64 -11.17 7.58
C CYS A 139 11.99 -10.52 8.93
N ASP A 140 13.27 -10.49 9.28
CA ASP A 140 13.76 -9.93 10.55
C ASP A 140 13.34 -8.47 10.77
N ARG A 141 13.25 -7.70 9.67
CA ARG A 141 12.84 -6.28 9.68
C ARG A 141 11.37 -6.07 10.05
N CYS A 142 10.52 -7.10 10.05
CA CYS A 142 9.12 -6.98 10.47
C CYS A 142 8.97 -6.65 11.96
N SER A 143 9.97 -6.97 12.78
CA SER A 143 10.01 -6.67 14.21
C SER A 143 10.47 -5.25 14.53
N GLY A 144 10.96 -4.52 13.53
CA GLY A 144 11.43 -3.15 13.68
C GLY A 144 10.31 -2.15 13.98
N PRO A 145 10.65 -0.96 14.49
CA PRO A 145 9.66 0.09 14.72
C PRO A 145 9.03 0.54 13.40
N PRO A 146 7.73 0.89 13.40
CA PRO A 146 7.05 1.38 12.21
C PRO A 146 7.68 2.68 11.69
N VAL A 147 7.96 2.75 10.39
CA VAL A 147 8.54 3.96 9.77
C VAL A 147 7.46 4.92 9.28
N LEU A 148 6.44 4.40 8.60
CA LEU A 148 5.31 5.19 8.13
C LEU A 148 4.37 5.51 9.28
N PRO A 149 4.05 6.80 9.53
CA PRO A 149 3.13 7.21 10.58
C PRO A 149 1.69 6.85 10.18
N ALA A 150 1.26 5.64 10.49
CA ALA A 150 -0.15 5.25 10.37
C ALA A 150 -0.75 5.41 11.76
N PRO A 151 -1.74 6.31 11.98
CA PRO A 151 -2.41 6.35 13.26
C PRO A 151 -3.08 4.99 13.46
N VAL A 152 -2.57 4.23 14.43
CA VAL A 152 -3.30 3.08 14.95
C VAL A 152 -4.54 3.68 15.57
N ARG A 153 -5.74 3.32 15.09
CA ARG A 153 -6.91 3.51 15.93
C ARG A 153 -6.61 2.74 17.20
N ALA A 154 -6.33 3.46 18.30
CA ALA A 154 -6.46 2.89 19.63
C ALA A 154 -7.84 2.26 19.62
N ALA A 155 -7.88 0.93 19.63
CA ALA A 155 -9.12 0.18 19.54
C ALA A 155 -10.11 0.86 20.49
N LEU A 156 -11.28 1.20 19.98
CA LEU A 156 -12.40 1.60 20.82
C LEU A 156 -12.59 0.45 21.82
N GLN A 157 -12.08 0.65 23.03
CA GLN A 157 -12.38 -0.14 24.20
C GLN A 157 -13.80 0.21 24.58
N SER A 158 -14.77 -0.52 24.02
CA SER A 158 -16.16 -0.55 24.49
C SER A 158 -16.82 -1.81 23.97
#